data_AF-X0YWN7-F1
#
_entry.id   AF-X0YWN7-F1
#
_cell.length_a   1.000
_cell.length_b   1.000
_cell.length_c   1.000
_cell.angle_alpha   90.00
_cell.angle_beta   90.00
_cell.angle_gamma   90.00
#
_symmetry.space_group_name_H-M   'P 1'
#
loop_
_entity.id
_entity.type
_entity.pdbx_description
1 polymer ?
#
loop_
_entity_poly.entity_id
_entity_poly.type
_entity_poly.pdbx_seq_one_letter_code
_entity_poly.pdbx_strand_id
1 'polypeptide(L)'
;MADQERKLPESFDWKAFTPDDSPLGLPDVMADPLHQDLSTAKLDEGDLAHDFELPLCDFSQGSERPTGESFHLAEAAAERPVALIFGSYT
;
A
#
# COMPACT_ATOMS: atom_id res chain seq x y z
N MET A 1 22.92 2.71 -10.77
CA MET A 1 23.55 2.10 -9.59
C MET A 1 23.10 0.65 -9.55
N ALA A 2 23.97 -0.30 -9.18
CA ALA A 2 23.71 -1.72 -9.37
C ALA A 2 22.46 -2.17 -8.60
N ASP A 3 21.54 -2.79 -9.34
CA ASP A 3 20.33 -3.45 -8.87
C ASP A 3 20.74 -4.68 -8.04
N GLN A 4 21.02 -4.47 -6.75
CA GLN A 4 21.28 -5.57 -5.83
C GLN A 4 19.95 -6.20 -5.47
N GLU A 5 19.62 -7.28 -6.17
CA GLU A 5 18.59 -8.25 -5.81
C GLU A 5 18.66 -8.49 -4.28
N ARG A 6 17.71 -7.95 -3.51
CA ARG A 6 17.67 -8.12 -2.05
C ARG A 6 17.26 -9.55 -1.75
N LYS A 7 18.22 -10.48 -1.80
CA LYS A 7 18.01 -11.87 -1.42
C LYS A 7 18.12 -12.02 0.09
N LEU A 8 17.17 -12.76 0.68
CA LEU A 8 17.23 -13.14 2.08
C LEU A 8 18.50 -13.98 2.35
N PRO A 9 19.17 -13.78 3.49
CA PRO A 9 20.26 -14.66 3.90
C PRO A 9 19.77 -16.11 4.02
N GLU A 10 20.56 -17.07 3.53
CA GLU A 10 20.19 -18.50 3.59
C GLU A 10 19.96 -19.01 5.01
N SER A 11 20.57 -18.37 6.01
CA SER A 11 20.44 -18.71 7.42
C SER A 11 19.23 -18.08 8.13
N PHE A 12 18.41 -17.28 7.44
CA PHE A 12 17.29 -16.58 8.04
C PHE A 12 16.04 -17.48 8.07
N ASP A 13 15.56 -17.79 9.28
CA ASP A 13 14.35 -18.59 9.48
C ASP A 13 13.09 -17.73 9.33
N TRP A 14 12.73 -17.41 8.08
CA TRP A 14 11.55 -16.62 7.76
C TRP A 14 10.23 -17.30 8.13
N LYS A 15 10.22 -18.64 8.25
CA LYS A 15 9.01 -19.40 8.61
C LYS A 15 8.54 -19.11 10.03
N ALA A 16 9.43 -18.67 10.91
CA ALA A 16 9.05 -18.22 12.24
C ALA A 16 8.24 -16.90 12.24
N PHE A 17 8.23 -16.15 11.14
CA PHE A 17 7.62 -14.81 11.03
C PHE A 17 6.46 -14.73 10.04
N THR A 18 6.28 -15.74 9.19
CA THR A 18 5.17 -15.83 8.26
C THR A 18 4.19 -16.89 8.78
N PRO A 19 2.91 -16.55 8.99
CA PRO A 19 1.89 -17.54 9.34
C PRO A 19 1.83 -18.69 8.33
N ASP A 20 1.58 -19.91 8.80
CA ASP A 20 1.54 -21.12 7.96
C ASP A 20 0.44 -21.06 6.88
N ASP A 21 -0.60 -20.26 7.11
CA ASP A 21 -1.73 -20.03 6.19
C ASP A 21 -1.53 -18.81 5.27
N SER A 22 -0.37 -18.14 5.35
CA SER A 22 -0.06 -17.03 4.45
C SER A 22 0.03 -17.53 3.00
N PRO A 23 -0.65 -16.88 2.04
CA PRO A 23 -0.56 -17.25 0.63
C PRO A 23 0.82 -16.98 0.02
N LEU A 24 1.63 -16.13 0.66
CA LEU A 24 2.99 -15.79 0.23
C LEU A 24 3.97 -15.90 1.41
N GLY A 25 5.12 -16.52 1.17
CA GLY A 25 6.25 -16.51 2.08
C GLY A 25 7.08 -15.25 1.94
N LEU A 26 7.91 -14.94 2.96
CA LEU A 26 8.87 -13.85 2.87
C LEU A 26 9.82 -13.98 1.66
N PRO A 27 10.30 -15.18 1.24
CA PRO A 27 11.09 -15.31 0.02
C PRO A 27 10.35 -14.93 -1.24
N ASP A 28 9.05 -15.22 -1.33
CA ASP A 28 8.24 -14.90 -2.50
C ASP A 28 8.06 -13.38 -2.64
N VAL A 29 7.78 -12.69 -1.52
CA VAL A 29 7.68 -11.22 -1.46
C VAL A 29 9.03 -10.57 -1.80
N MET A 30 10.13 -11.11 -1.29
CA MET A 30 11.46 -10.57 -1.54
C MET A 30 11.97 -10.88 -2.95
N ALA A 31 11.44 -11.88 -3.63
CA ALA A 31 11.79 -12.19 -5.02
C ALA A 31 10.95 -11.41 -6.04
N ASP A 32 9.79 -10.87 -5.66
CA ASP A 32 8.91 -10.11 -6.54
C ASP A 32 9.44 -8.67 -6.77
N PRO A 33 9.86 -8.31 -7.99
CA PRO A 33 10.34 -6.96 -8.31
C PRO A 33 9.28 -5.89 -8.05
N LEU A 34 7.99 -6.20 -8.18
CA LEU A 34 6.92 -5.25 -7.92
C LEU A 34 6.84 -4.92 -6.42
N HIS A 35 6.91 -5.93 -5.56
CA HIS A 35 6.99 -5.71 -4.11
C HIS A 35 8.24 -4.94 -3.70
N GLN A 36 9.38 -5.20 -4.33
CA GLN A 36 10.59 -4.41 -4.08
C GLN A 36 10.42 -2.94 -4.49
N ASP A 37 9.80 -2.67 -5.63
CA ASP A 37 9.53 -1.32 -6.12
C ASP A 37 8.61 -0.52 -5.17
N LEU A 38 7.63 -1.18 -4.52
CA LEU A 38 6.78 -0.55 -3.50
C LEU A 38 7.57 0.00 -2.30
N SER A 39 8.77 -0.52 -2.02
CA SER A 39 9.64 -0.01 -0.94
C SER A 39 10.37 1.29 -1.30
N THR A 40 10.27 1.73 -2.56
CA THR A 40 10.87 2.97 -3.05
C THR A 40 9.80 4.04 -3.16
N ALA A 41 9.92 5.12 -2.38
CA ALA A 41 9.05 6.27 -2.53
C ALA A 41 9.23 6.89 -3.93
N LYS A 42 8.11 7.20 -4.59
CA LYS A 42 8.08 7.81 -5.93
C LYS A 42 7.69 9.29 -5.92
N LEU A 43 7.47 9.84 -4.72
CA LEU A 43 7.09 11.23 -4.46
C LEU A 43 7.95 11.76 -3.33
N ASP A 44 8.35 13.02 -3.43
CA ASP A 44 9.05 13.78 -2.40
C ASP A 44 8.14 14.85 -1.77
N GLU A 45 8.58 15.44 -0.66
CA GLU A 45 7.87 16.57 -0.04
C GLU A 45 7.78 17.77 -0.99
N GLY A 46 6.57 18.28 -1.18
CA GLY A 46 6.30 19.40 -2.08
C GLY A 46 5.96 18.99 -3.51
N ASP A 47 6.11 17.71 -3.87
CA ASP A 47 5.60 17.19 -5.12
C ASP A 47 4.07 17.21 -5.16
N LEU A 48 3.53 17.26 -6.37
CA LEU A 48 2.09 17.05 -6.57
C LEU A 48 1.75 15.60 -6.24
N ALA A 49 0.77 15.41 -5.38
CA ALA A 49 0.23 14.09 -5.11
C ALA A 49 -0.35 13.47 -6.40
N HIS A 50 -0.18 12.16 -6.56
CA HIS A 50 -0.84 11.43 -7.65
C HIS A 50 -2.35 11.50 -7.48
N ASP A 51 -3.03 11.96 -8.53
CA ASP A 51 -4.48 11.99 -8.53
C ASP A 51 -5.05 10.57 -8.65
N PHE A 52 -6.18 10.35 -7.98
CA PHE A 52 -6.90 9.09 -8.00
C PHE A 52 -8.39 9.31 -7.80
N GLU A 53 -9.16 8.34 -8.31
CA GLU A 53 -10.58 8.22 -8.07
C GLU A 53 -10.85 6.88 -7.36
N LEU A 54 -11.59 6.91 -6.25
CA LEU A 54 -12.02 5.72 -5.53
C LEU A 54 -13.50 5.83 -5.15
N PRO A 55 -14.25 4.72 -5.11
CA PRO A 55 -15.61 4.72 -4.58
C PRO A 55 -15.64 5.20 -3.12
N LEU A 56 -16.59 6.06 -2.78
CA LEU A 56 -16.82 6.47 -1.41
C LEU A 56 -17.66 5.42 -0.68
N CYS A 57 -17.14 4.90 0.42
CA CYS A 57 -17.79 3.91 1.26
C CYS A 57 -18.13 4.49 2.64
N ASP A 58 -19.30 4.11 3.17
CA ASP A 58 -19.72 4.39 4.55
C ASP A 58 -19.40 3.20 5.45
N PHE A 59 -18.66 3.46 6.54
CA PHE A 59 -18.31 2.50 7.58
C PHE A 59 -18.98 2.79 8.93
N SER A 60 -19.94 3.73 8.98
CA SER A 60 -20.64 4.15 10.21
C SER A 60 -21.31 2.99 10.97
N GLN A 61 -21.64 1.90 10.27
CA GLN A 61 -22.26 0.70 10.82
C GLN A 61 -21.28 -0.47 11.03
N GLY A 62 -19.97 -0.22 10.92
CA GLY A 62 -18.92 -1.23 11.12
C GLY A 62 -18.71 -2.19 9.94
N SER A 63 -19.39 -2.00 8.82
CA SER A 63 -19.23 -2.76 7.58
C SER A 63 -19.12 -1.82 6.40
N GLU A 64 -18.31 -2.15 5.40
CA GLU A 64 -18.22 -1.39 4.15
C GLU A 64 -19.57 -1.35 3.43
N ARG A 65 -20.04 -0.14 3.09
CA ARG A 65 -21.24 0.08 2.28
C ARG A 65 -20.97 1.13 1.20
N PRO A 66 -21.16 0.81 -0.09
CA PRO A 66 -21.03 1.80 -1.16
C PRO A 66 -22.07 2.91 -0.99
N THR A 67 -21.63 4.16 -1.09
CA THR A 67 -22.55 5.32 -1.11
C THR A 67 -23.13 5.58 -2.50
N GLY A 68 -22.46 5.09 -3.54
CA GLY A 68 -22.77 5.41 -4.94
C GLY A 68 -22.02 6.65 -5.46
N GLU A 69 -21.24 7.32 -4.61
CA GLU A 69 -20.41 8.46 -4.94
C GLU A 69 -18.95 8.04 -5.15
N SER A 70 -18.20 8.87 -5.89
CA SER A 70 -16.74 8.74 -6.06
C SER A 70 -16.03 9.86 -5.31
N PHE A 71 -14.86 9.56 -4.76
CA PHE A 71 -13.92 10.53 -4.22
C PHE A 71 -12.81 10.77 -5.24
N HIS A 72 -12.57 12.03 -5.60
CA HIS A 72 -11.45 12.48 -6.44
C HIS A 72 -10.47 13.31 -5.61
N LEU A 73 -9.19 12.92 -5.58
CA LEU A 73 -8.19 13.62 -4.76
C LEU A 73 -7.99 15.06 -5.20
N ALA A 74 -7.83 15.31 -6.50
CA ALA A 74 -7.58 16.66 -7.03
C ALA A 74 -8.70 17.65 -6.70
N GLU A 75 -9.96 17.22 -6.76
CA GLU A 75 -11.12 18.05 -6.41
C GLU A 75 -11.12 18.38 -4.92
N ALA A 76 -10.96 17.38 -4.05
CA ALA A 76 -10.93 17.58 -2.61
C ALA A 76 -9.76 18.49 -2.17
N ALA A 77 -8.58 18.29 -2.77
CA ALA A 77 -7.38 19.05 -2.47
C ALA A 77 -7.45 20.52 -2.94
N ALA A 78 -8.24 20.81 -3.97
CA ALA A 78 -8.48 22.18 -4.43
C ALA A 78 -9.33 23.00 -3.43
N GLU A 79 -10.19 22.33 -2.66
CA GLU A 79 -11.04 22.98 -1.66
C GLU A 79 -10.39 23.10 -0.29
N ARG A 80 -9.65 22.07 0.15
CA ARG A 80 -9.12 21.98 1.51
C ARG A 80 -7.88 21.07 1.59
N PRO A 81 -7.02 21.24 2.62
CA PRO A 81 -5.95 20.28 2.88
C PRO A 81 -6.51 18.87 3.13
N VAL A 82 -5.83 17.85 2.57
CA VAL A 82 -6.21 16.43 2.67
C VAL A 82 -5.06 15.65 3.31
N ALA A 83 -5.40 14.70 4.19
CA ALA A 83 -4.46 13.72 4.72
C ALA A 83 -4.92 12.32 4.31
N LEU A 84 -4.00 11.52 3.75
CA LEU A 84 -4.26 10.13 3.38
C LEU A 84 -3.76 9.21 4.49
N ILE A 85 -4.62 8.31 4.96
CA ILE A 85 -4.29 7.34 6.00
C ILE A 85 -4.41 5.95 5.39
N PHE A 86 -3.29 5.24 5.31
CA PHE A 86 -3.24 3.86 4.86
C PHE A 86 -3.22 2.95 6.09
N GLY A 87 -4.18 2.04 6.19
CA GLY A 87 -4.27 1.08 7.28
C GLY A 87 -4.83 -0.24 6.79
N SER A 88 -4.36 -1.34 7.36
CA SER A 88 -4.99 -2.64 7.21
C SER A 88 -6.12 -2.74 8.23
N TYR A 89 -7.37 -2.63 7.78
CA TYR A 89 -8.52 -3.04 8.58
C TYR A 89 -8.66 -4.56 8.41
N THR A 90 -7.98 -5.30 9.28
CA THR A 90 -8.19 -6.75 9.46
C THR A 90 -9.17 -6.99 10.59
#